data_AF-A0A2H3IF85-F1
#
_entry.id   AF-A0A2H3IF85-F1
#
_cell.length_a   1.000
_cell.length_b   1.000
_cell.length_c   1.000
_cell.angle_alpha   90.00
_cell.angle_beta   90.00
_cell.angle_gamma   90.00
#
_symmetry.space_group_name_H-M   'P 1'
#
loop_
_entity.id
_entity.type
_entity.pdbx_description
1 polymer ?
#
loop_
_entity_poly.entity_id
_entity_poly.type
_entity_poly.pdbx_seq_one_letter_code
_entity_poly.pdbx_strand_id
1 'polypeptide(L)'
;MARDLNKAKSVLDGIREPERVELLEMDNTSLSSVRAAAKVILQKTNGQVNILVNNAGMMALPKLEYTKDGFEMQFGVNHLPHFLLFELLKPALLASATPEFSSRVVNVSSSAHHVASINESGDYNFEKSKYNDWVSYGQSKTTNIYMTNEIERR
;
A
#
# COMPACT_ATOMS: atom_id res chain seq x y z
N MET A 1 -7.24 3.41 7.31
CA MET A 1 -7.11 1.95 7.26
C MET A 1 -6.03 1.52 8.23
N ALA A 2 -6.20 0.43 8.99
CA ALA A 2 -5.20 -0.06 9.94
C ALA A 2 -5.30 -1.58 10.13
N ARG A 3 -4.18 -2.26 10.37
CA ARG A 3 -4.14 -3.71 10.67
C ARG A 3 -4.56 -4.07 12.11
N ASP A 4 -4.57 -3.09 13.00
CA ASP A 4 -4.96 -3.25 14.39
C ASP A 4 -5.89 -2.09 14.76
N LEU A 5 -7.18 -2.38 14.82
CA LEU A 5 -8.20 -1.38 15.12
C LEU A 5 -8.17 -0.91 16.57
N ASN A 6 -7.74 -1.76 17.51
CA ASN A 6 -7.68 -1.37 18.92
C ASN A 6 -6.55 -0.37 19.13
N LYS A 7 -5.38 -0.63 18.56
CA LYS A 7 -4.27 0.33 18.54
C LYS A 7 -4.66 1.61 17.80
N ALA A 8 -5.31 1.52 16.64
CA ALA A 8 -5.74 2.70 15.90
C ALA A 8 -6.74 3.56 16.70
N LYS A 9 -7.71 2.95 17.37
CA LYS A 9 -8.65 3.66 18.26
C LYS A 9 -7.93 4.35 19.41
N SER A 10 -6.99 3.66 20.05
CA SER A 10 -6.21 4.22 21.17
C SER A 10 -5.36 5.41 20.74
N VAL A 11 -4.71 5.35 19.57
CA VAL A 11 -3.88 6.46 19.05
C VAL A 11 -4.72 7.67 18.62
N LEU A 12 -5.94 7.42 18.12
CA LEU A 12 -6.85 8.47 17.69
C LEU A 12 -7.75 9.00 18.82
N ASP A 13 -7.60 8.49 20.05
CA ASP A 13 -8.40 8.95 21.18
C ASP A 13 -8.16 10.45 21.43
N GLY A 14 -9.24 11.18 21.67
CA GLY A 14 -9.23 12.64 21.84
C GLY A 14 -8.96 13.48 20.58
N ILE A 15 -8.56 12.89 19.44
CA ILE A 15 -8.33 13.62 18.17
C ILE A 15 -9.21 13.14 17.00
N ARG A 16 -9.91 12.01 17.15
CA ARG A 16 -10.80 11.48 16.12
C ARG A 16 -12.09 12.29 16.04
N GLU A 17 -12.42 12.76 14.85
CA GLU A 17 -13.76 13.26 14.50
C GLU A 17 -14.56 12.12 13.83
N PRO A 18 -15.47 11.41 14.53
CA PRO A 18 -16.08 10.18 13.99
C PRO A 18 -16.93 10.41 12.74
N GLU A 19 -17.47 11.62 12.56
CA GLU A 19 -18.23 12.01 11.37
C GLU A 19 -17.36 12.21 10.12
N ARG A 20 -16.05 12.42 10.31
CA ARG A 20 -15.09 12.65 9.22
C ARG A 20 -14.05 11.53 9.08
N VAL A 21 -13.80 10.78 10.15
CA VAL A 21 -12.73 9.79 10.24
C VAL A 21 -13.31 8.43 10.59
N GLU A 22 -13.39 7.57 9.57
CA GLU A 22 -13.75 6.17 9.73
C GLU A 22 -12.51 5.28 9.82
N LEU A 23 -12.56 4.34 10.77
CA LEU A 23 -11.57 3.28 10.88
C LEU A 23 -12.03 2.06 10.12
N LEU A 24 -11.17 1.58 9.24
CA LEU A 24 -11.37 0.38 8.45
C LEU A 24 -10.18 -0.55 8.66
N GLU A 25 -10.47 -1.81 8.96
CA GLU A 25 -9.44 -2.84 9.07
C GLU A 25 -8.87 -3.16 7.69
N MET A 26 -7.54 -3.21 7.59
CA MET A 26 -6.84 -3.68 6.41
C MET A 26 -5.46 -4.17 6.82
N ASP A 27 -5.21 -5.45 6.59
CA ASP A 27 -3.92 -6.10 6.83
C ASP A 27 -3.18 -6.27 5.51
N ASN A 28 -2.11 -5.48 5.33
CA ASN A 28 -1.26 -5.55 4.14
C ASN A 28 -0.52 -6.88 3.98
N THR A 29 -0.53 -7.78 4.97
CA THR A 29 -0.02 -9.14 4.80
C THR A 29 -1.01 -10.08 4.10
N SER A 30 -2.22 -9.62 3.76
CA SER A 30 -3.29 -10.42 3.15
C SER A 30 -4.00 -9.69 2.01
N LEU A 31 -3.83 -10.18 0.78
CA LEU A 31 -4.51 -9.63 -0.40
C LEU A 31 -6.03 -9.82 -0.33
N SER A 32 -6.53 -10.84 0.39
CA SER A 32 -7.97 -10.98 0.64
C SER A 32 -8.48 -9.90 1.60
N SER A 33 -7.70 -9.50 2.61
CA SER A 33 -8.01 -8.35 3.49
C SER A 33 -8.07 -7.04 2.68
N VAL A 34 -7.13 -6.83 1.74
CA VAL A 34 -7.14 -5.67 0.83
C VAL A 34 -8.43 -5.62 -0.01
N ARG A 35 -8.83 -6.76 -0.60
CA ARG A 35 -10.08 -6.84 -1.39
C ARG A 35 -11.32 -6.55 -0.55
N ALA A 36 -11.36 -7.07 0.68
CA ALA A 36 -12.46 -6.79 1.60
C ALA A 36 -12.53 -5.30 1.96
N ALA A 37 -11.39 -4.67 2.28
CA ALA A 37 -11.31 -3.25 2.56
C ALA A 37 -11.77 -2.40 1.36
N ALA A 38 -11.30 -2.70 0.16
CA ALA A 38 -11.71 -1.99 -1.06
C ALA A 38 -13.22 -2.07 -1.30
N LYS A 39 -13.83 -3.24 -1.10
CA LYS A 39 -15.29 -3.42 -1.20
C LYS A 39 -16.04 -2.53 -0.20
N VAL A 40 -15.58 -2.47 1.05
CA VAL A 40 -16.19 -1.63 2.09
C VAL A 40 -16.05 -0.15 1.76
N ILE A 41 -14.89 0.29 1.26
CA ILE A 41 -14.67 1.67 0.81
C ILE A 41 -15.68 2.03 -0.28
N LEU A 42 -15.73 1.26 -1.37
CA LEU A 42 -16.63 1.53 -2.49
C LEU A 42 -18.11 1.55 -2.07
N GLN A 43 -18.51 0.65 -1.17
CA GLN A 43 -19.87 0.63 -0.66
C GLN A 43 -20.20 1.86 0.19
N LYS A 44 -19.29 2.28 1.08
CA LYS A 44 -19.52 3.42 1.98
C LYS A 44 -19.47 4.76 1.26
N THR A 45 -18.67 4.86 0.20
CA THR A 45 -18.50 6.11 -0.55
C THR A 45 -19.34 6.18 -1.81
N ASN A 46 -20.25 5.22 -2.04
CA ASN A 46 -21.03 5.10 -3.27
C ASN A 46 -20.16 5.17 -4.54
N GLY A 47 -18.99 4.52 -4.50
CA GLY A 47 -18.05 4.49 -5.61
C GLY A 47 -17.29 5.79 -5.84
N GLN A 48 -17.22 6.70 -4.86
CA GLN A 48 -16.42 7.93 -4.94
C GLN A 48 -15.15 7.84 -4.10
N VAL A 49 -14.00 8.16 -4.67
CA VAL A 49 -12.71 8.25 -3.97
C VAL A 49 -11.92 9.38 -4.62
N ASN A 50 -11.59 10.42 -3.87
CA ASN A 50 -10.82 11.55 -4.40
C ASN A 50 -9.31 11.37 -4.23
N ILE A 51 -8.87 10.82 -3.10
CA ILE A 51 -7.45 10.72 -2.76
C ILE A 51 -7.17 9.33 -2.17
N LEU A 52 -6.17 8.66 -2.70
CA LEU A 52 -5.59 7.43 -2.15
C LEU A 52 -4.16 7.69 -1.70
N VAL A 53 -3.87 7.47 -0.41
CA VAL A 53 -2.51 7.58 0.15
C VAL A 53 -2.03 6.21 0.62
N ASN A 54 -1.11 5.65 -0.15
CA ASN A 54 -0.44 4.37 0.11
C ASN A 54 0.80 4.61 0.97
N ASN A 55 0.60 4.68 2.30
CA ASN A 55 1.64 5.03 3.27
C ASN A 55 2.20 3.83 4.06
N ALA A 56 1.40 2.80 4.30
CA ALA A 56 1.77 1.72 5.21
C ALA A 56 3.07 1.02 4.77
N GLY A 57 3.92 0.64 5.73
CA GLY A 57 5.10 -0.12 5.37
C GLY A 57 5.85 -0.71 6.55
N MET A 58 6.73 -1.66 6.23
CA MET A 58 7.69 -2.28 7.13
C MET A 58 9.09 -2.12 6.55
N MET A 59 10.09 -2.00 7.43
CA MET A 59 11.44 -1.61 7.08
C MET A 59 12.46 -2.48 7.80
N ALA A 60 13.50 -2.87 7.06
CA ALA A 60 14.68 -3.57 7.52
C ALA A 60 14.35 -4.76 8.46
N LEU A 61 13.48 -5.65 8.00
CA LEU A 61 13.18 -6.87 8.76
C LEU A 61 14.44 -7.76 8.81
N PRO A 62 14.94 -8.14 9.99
CA PRO A 62 16.24 -8.81 10.10
C PRO A 62 16.21 -10.28 9.64
N LYS A 63 15.02 -10.84 9.43
CA LYS A 63 14.81 -12.22 9.00
C LYS A 63 13.93 -12.24 7.77
N LEU A 64 14.19 -13.20 6.89
CA LEU A 64 13.30 -13.50 5.77
C LEU A 64 11.99 -14.06 6.34
N GLU A 65 10.92 -13.31 6.14
CA GLU A 65 9.57 -13.64 6.55
C GLU A 65 8.63 -13.52 5.34
N TYR A 66 7.45 -14.12 5.43
CA TYR A 66 6.48 -14.14 4.34
C TYR A 66 5.12 -13.63 4.79
N THR A 67 4.44 -12.94 3.89
CA THR A 67 3.03 -12.56 4.07
C THR A 67 2.14 -13.80 4.09
N LYS A 68 0.85 -13.63 4.45
CA LYS A 68 -0.12 -14.72 4.46
C LYS A 68 -0.35 -15.32 3.06
N ASP A 69 -0.04 -14.56 2.01
CA ASP A 69 -0.12 -14.98 0.61
C ASP A 69 1.22 -15.52 0.06
N GLY A 70 2.27 -15.64 0.89
CA GLY A 70 3.54 -16.26 0.50
C GLY A 70 4.54 -15.35 -0.22
N PHE A 71 4.40 -14.02 -0.11
CA PHE A 71 5.38 -13.07 -0.65
C PHE A 71 6.38 -12.66 0.42
N GLU A 72 7.62 -12.32 0.05
CA GLU A 72 8.58 -11.72 0.98
C GLU A 72 7.95 -10.51 1.69
N MET A 73 8.16 -10.42 2.99
CA MET A 73 7.39 -9.55 3.87
C MET A 73 7.45 -8.06 3.52
N GLN A 74 8.63 -7.50 3.22
CA GLN A 74 8.73 -6.07 2.92
C GLN A 74 8.14 -5.74 1.55
N PHE A 75 8.46 -6.52 0.51
CA PHE A 75 7.86 -6.33 -0.82
C PHE A 75 6.34 -6.55 -0.78
N GLY A 76 5.91 -7.64 -0.14
CA GLY A 76 4.53 -8.06 -0.01
C GLY A 76 3.66 -7.15 0.86
N VAL A 77 4.23 -6.30 1.71
CA VAL A 77 3.49 -5.31 2.51
C VAL A 77 3.58 -3.90 1.95
N ASN A 78 4.75 -3.51 1.42
CA ASN A 78 5.01 -2.12 1.02
C ASN A 78 4.54 -1.82 -0.40
N HIS A 79 4.38 -2.84 -1.24
CA HIS A 79 4.09 -2.66 -2.67
C HIS A 79 2.82 -3.40 -3.12
N LEU A 80 2.75 -4.72 -3.02
CA LEU A 80 1.64 -5.51 -3.58
C LEU A 80 0.23 -5.09 -3.09
N PRO A 81 0.01 -4.81 -1.79
CA PRO A 81 -1.30 -4.40 -1.28
C PRO A 81 -1.70 -3.02 -1.78
N HIS A 82 -0.72 -2.12 -1.92
CA HIS A 82 -0.94 -0.77 -2.44
C HIS A 82 -1.27 -0.79 -3.93
N PHE A 83 -0.55 -1.60 -4.70
CA PHE A 83 -0.85 -1.83 -6.11
C PHE A 83 -2.26 -2.40 -6.29
N LEU A 84 -2.59 -3.47 -5.55
CA LEU A 84 -3.92 -4.08 -5.62
C LEU A 84 -5.02 -3.10 -5.18
N LEU A 85 -4.82 -2.35 -4.10
CA LEU A 85 -5.80 -1.38 -3.62
C LEU A 85 -6.03 -0.27 -4.65
N PHE A 86 -4.96 0.23 -5.28
CA PHE A 86 -5.08 1.19 -6.38
C PHE A 86 -5.91 0.63 -7.53
N GLU A 87 -5.58 -0.56 -8.05
CA GLU A 87 -6.32 -1.17 -9.17
C GLU A 87 -7.81 -1.37 -8.84
N LEU A 88 -8.13 -1.78 -7.61
CA LEU A 88 -9.52 -1.96 -7.17
C LEU A 88 -10.30 -0.64 -7.04
N LEU A 89 -9.62 0.43 -6.63
CA LEU A 89 -10.25 1.75 -6.43
C LEU A 89 -10.11 2.68 -7.64
N LYS A 90 -9.33 2.30 -8.66
CA LYS A 90 -9.05 3.12 -9.85
C LYS A 90 -10.33 3.61 -10.55
N PRO A 91 -11.37 2.78 -10.78
CA PRO A 91 -12.61 3.29 -11.39
C PRO A 91 -13.28 4.38 -10.56
N ALA A 92 -13.28 4.25 -9.23
CA ALA A 92 -13.83 5.26 -8.32
C ALA A 92 -13.01 6.55 -8.31
N LEU A 93 -11.67 6.43 -8.34
CA LEU A 93 -10.75 7.56 -8.48
C LEU A 93 -11.03 8.35 -9.75
N LEU A 94 -11.16 7.67 -10.89
CA LEU A 94 -11.46 8.30 -12.17
C LEU A 94 -12.85 8.94 -12.18
N ALA A 95 -13.86 8.26 -11.64
CA ALA A 95 -15.23 8.80 -11.56
C ALA A 95 -15.35 10.03 -10.64
N SER A 96 -14.42 10.20 -9.70
CA SER A 96 -14.43 11.34 -8.75
C SER A 96 -13.63 12.54 -9.25
N ALA A 97 -12.90 12.40 -10.36
CA ALA A 97 -12.13 13.50 -10.94
C ALA A 97 -13.06 14.43 -11.71
N THR A 98 -12.96 15.73 -11.46
CA THR A 98 -13.64 16.79 -12.21
C THR A 98 -12.61 17.75 -12.81
N PRO A 99 -12.99 18.63 -13.75
CA PRO A 99 -12.09 19.66 -14.27
C PRO A 99 -11.49 20.58 -13.20
N GLU A 100 -12.21 20.80 -12.09
CA GLU A 100 -11.81 21.65 -10.97
C GLU A 100 -11.06 20.89 -9.87
N PHE A 101 -11.25 19.56 -9.79
CA PHE A 101 -10.64 18.72 -8.77
C PHE A 101 -10.16 17.39 -9.36
N SER A 102 -8.85 17.24 -9.54
CA SER A 102 -8.25 15.98 -9.96
C SER A 102 -8.12 15.01 -8.78
N SER A 103 -8.51 13.76 -8.97
CA SER A 103 -8.18 12.69 -8.04
C SER A 103 -6.67 12.47 -7.96
N ARG A 104 -6.17 12.01 -6.81
CA ARG A 104 -4.74 11.82 -6.57
C ARG A 104 -4.43 10.47 -5.94
N VAL A 105 -3.38 9.84 -6.44
CA VAL A 105 -2.76 8.67 -5.80
C VAL A 105 -1.37 9.06 -5.33
N VAL A 106 -1.07 8.79 -4.06
CA VAL A 106 0.23 9.09 -3.44
C VAL A 106 0.82 7.78 -2.92
N ASN A 107 1.93 7.34 -3.52
CA ASN A 107 2.70 6.20 -3.02
C ASN A 107 3.90 6.69 -2.23
N VAL A 108 3.92 6.43 -0.92
CA VAL A 108 5.02 6.87 -0.06
C VAL A 108 6.23 5.96 -0.25
N SER A 109 7.30 6.54 -0.80
CA SER A 109 8.60 5.88 -0.97
C SER A 109 9.54 6.19 0.23
N SER A 110 10.85 6.07 0.04
CA SER A 110 11.89 6.37 1.02
C SER A 110 13.20 6.68 0.31
N SER A 111 14.12 7.42 0.95
CA SER A 111 15.50 7.56 0.45
C SER A 111 16.21 6.20 0.29
N ALA A 112 15.74 5.15 0.96
CA ALA A 112 16.25 3.79 0.78
C ALA A 112 16.08 3.24 -0.65
N HIS A 113 15.28 3.87 -1.53
CA HIS A 113 15.25 3.50 -2.95
C HIS A 113 16.64 3.64 -3.63
N HIS A 114 17.55 4.42 -3.05
CA HIS A 114 18.94 4.51 -3.52
C HIS A 114 19.78 3.25 -3.20
N VAL A 115 19.33 2.39 -2.27
CA VAL A 115 20.06 1.16 -1.89
C VAL A 115 19.96 0.10 -2.97
N ALA A 116 18.80 -0.03 -3.61
CA ALA A 116 18.56 -1.05 -4.63
C ALA A 116 17.54 -0.59 -5.66
N SER A 117 17.84 -0.86 -6.94
CA SER A 117 16.88 -0.75 -8.04
C SER A 117 15.84 -1.88 -7.96
N ILE A 118 14.92 -1.94 -8.92
CA ILE A 118 14.02 -3.09 -9.09
C ILE A 118 14.82 -4.39 -9.25
N ASN A 119 14.25 -5.51 -8.81
CA ASN A 119 14.89 -6.81 -8.99
C ASN A 119 14.61 -7.34 -10.40
N GLU A 120 15.55 -7.13 -11.32
CA GLU A 120 15.42 -7.58 -12.73
C GLU A 120 15.31 -9.11 -12.87
N SER A 121 15.84 -9.87 -11.92
CA SER A 121 15.70 -11.34 -11.91
C SER A 121 14.30 -11.83 -11.56
N GLY A 122 13.45 -10.93 -11.03
CA GLY A 122 12.12 -11.25 -10.50
C GLY A 122 12.14 -12.00 -9.16
N ASP A 123 13.32 -12.25 -8.58
CA ASP A 123 13.47 -12.97 -7.30
C ASP A 123 13.13 -12.10 -6.08
N TYR A 124 11.91 -11.57 -6.02
CA TYR A 124 11.46 -10.77 -4.87
C TYR A 124 11.25 -11.62 -3.61
N ASN A 125 11.11 -12.94 -3.76
CA ASN A 125 10.94 -13.88 -2.64
C ASN A 125 12.25 -14.41 -2.05
N PHE A 126 13.41 -14.04 -2.62
CA PHE A 126 14.72 -14.56 -2.23
C PHE A 126 14.79 -16.10 -2.26
N GLU A 127 14.18 -16.70 -3.28
CA GLU A 127 14.22 -18.14 -3.54
C GLU A 127 15.53 -18.56 -4.22
N LYS A 128 16.17 -17.61 -4.93
CA LYS A 128 17.40 -17.85 -5.71
C LYS A 128 18.60 -17.10 -5.15
N SER A 129 18.38 -16.16 -4.25
CA SER A 129 19.39 -15.26 -3.70
C SER A 129 19.34 -15.21 -2.17
N LYS A 130 20.44 -14.80 -1.55
CA LYS A 130 20.49 -14.62 -0.09
C LYS A 130 19.71 -13.37 0.29
N TYR A 131 18.84 -13.50 1.30
CA TYR A 131 18.11 -12.37 1.86
C TYR A 131 19.03 -11.25 2.33
N ASN A 132 18.65 -10.02 1.98
CA ASN A 132 19.25 -8.80 2.49
C ASN A 132 18.11 -7.82 2.79
N ASP A 133 18.03 -7.41 4.06
CA ASP A 133 16.98 -6.59 4.64
C ASP A 133 16.87 -5.22 3.97
N TRP A 134 17.98 -4.53 3.74
CA TRP A 134 18.01 -3.23 3.10
C TRP A 134 17.78 -3.27 1.59
N VAL A 135 18.25 -4.33 0.91
CA VAL A 135 17.99 -4.53 -0.53
C VAL A 135 16.50 -4.81 -0.75
N SER A 136 15.90 -5.70 0.01
CA SER A 136 14.46 -5.98 -0.03
C SER A 136 13.63 -4.71 0.24
N TYR A 137 13.99 -3.95 1.28
CA TYR A 137 13.33 -2.69 1.59
C TYR A 137 13.47 -1.67 0.44
N GLY A 138 14.70 -1.46 -0.04
CA GLY A 138 15.01 -0.54 -1.13
C GLY A 138 14.24 -0.89 -2.40
N GLN A 139 14.23 -2.15 -2.80
CA GLN A 139 13.43 -2.68 -3.92
C GLN A 139 11.93 -2.35 -3.75
N SER A 140 11.38 -2.56 -2.56
CA SER A 140 9.97 -2.25 -2.28
C SER A 140 9.64 -0.75 -2.39
N LYS A 141 10.62 0.13 -2.13
CA LYS A 141 10.46 1.58 -2.22
C LYS A 141 10.72 2.12 -3.62
N THR A 142 11.63 1.50 -4.37
CA THR A 142 11.84 1.75 -5.81
C THR A 142 10.60 1.36 -6.62
N THR A 143 9.98 0.22 -6.32
CA THR A 143 8.76 -0.24 -7.00
C THR A 143 7.56 0.70 -6.79
N ASN A 144 7.46 1.36 -5.63
CA ASN A 144 6.46 2.42 -5.41
C ASN A 144 6.68 3.68 -6.29
N ILE A 145 7.93 4.02 -6.60
CA ILE A 145 8.25 5.11 -7.54
C ILE A 145 7.84 4.70 -8.95
N TYR A 146 8.18 3.48 -9.37
CA TYR A 146 7.82 2.96 -10.69
C TYR A 146 6.31 2.88 -10.88
N MET A 147 5.56 2.44 -9.86
CA MET A 147 4.10 2.46 -9.87
C MET A 147 3.56 3.87 -10.09
N THR A 148 4.09 4.88 -9.38
CA THR A 148 3.66 6.28 -9.55
C THR A 148 3.92 6.78 -10.96
N ASN A 149 5.12 6.52 -11.50
CA ASN A 149 5.45 6.91 -12.88
C ASN A 149 4.54 6.24 -13.91
N GLU A 150 4.19 4.97 -13.70
CA GLU A 150 3.31 4.24 -14.60
C GLU A 150 1.85 4.71 -14.51
N ILE A 151 1.38 5.12 -13.33
CA ILE A 151 0.07 5.75 -13.15
C ILE A 151 0.00 7.08 -13.91
N GLU A 152 1.03 7.92 -13.81
CA GLU A 152 1.07 9.20 -14.52
C GLU A 152 1.13 9.04 -16.04
N ARG A 153 1.81 7.99 -16.51
CA ARG A 153 2.01 7.75 -17.96
C ARG A 153 0.75 7.25 -18.67
N ARG A 154 -0.23 6.68 -17.96
CA ARG A 154 -1.41 5.99 -18.54
C ARG A 154 -2.72 6.64 -18.16
#